data_AF-A0A0Q8H169-F1
#
_entry.id   AF-A0A0Q8H169-F1
#
_cell.length_a   1.000
_cell.length_b   1.000
_cell.length_c   1.000
_cell.angle_alpha   90.00
_cell.angle_beta   90.00
_cell.angle_gamma   90.00
#
_symmetry.space_group_name_H-M   'P 1'
#
loop_
_entity.id
_entity.type
_entity.pdbx_description
1 polymer ?
#
loop_
_entity_poly.entity_id
_entity_poly.type
_entity_poly.pdbx_seq_one_letter_code
_entity_poly.pdbx_strand_id
1 'polypeptide(L)'
;MRFELDTGLSSLQGKRPRNEDFAGVQAPAAHEAERGWVAALADGVSGGESSGGEGLMAAQTSVMSLLRDFHAVPADWDTSVALDRLLGHQNAWLAAHNRRPGTDGQPREALTTLTAVALRGRRYALAHVGDSRAWLLRDGQCLLLTQDHRMERRDFAGLTRALGLDDALRLDHSAGELKVGDRLLLTSDGVHGSLRSRQIGDLLRTTPGAQAAADALTAAALAAGSHDNATALVLDIKDLADPGLADLAALGRTLPSPGALGVGATLDGYQVTAVVADNGVHRLLQARELASGRLVALKMLRPGRADDPEERAMLAHEIWLGLRLAEAPRHRRRGGESGFVRVHPPADGATHFYAVFDWHAGHTLEQLLARGLLDSSQAAALGSAVARSLSLLHAAGVVHRDIKPANLHFGDDGQWRVLDLGVALSARAPAASRELHAGTPSYINPEQWQDPPVHADAGSDLFALGVTLYQALTGRLPFGEIEPYQLARYKREPASVSRLQPSVPMPLDRLVMRAVAREARARFETADELLLALERLAARDQPASTRPARPPREVLTGWQIALAVSVLFNLLLMGWLMFLPR
;
A
#
# COMPACT_ATOMS: atom_id res chain seq x y z
N MET A 1 -4.69 5.05 5.07
CA MET A 1 -5.70 5.02 6.17
C MET A 1 -5.92 3.58 6.63
N ARG A 2 -6.65 3.33 7.74
CA ARG A 2 -6.88 1.96 8.25
C ARG A 2 -8.24 1.48 7.78
N PHE A 3 -8.30 0.31 7.16
CA PHE A 3 -9.55 -0.43 7.02
C PHE A 3 -10.13 -0.64 8.43
N GLU A 4 -11.26 0.02 8.72
CA GLU A 4 -11.86 0.05 10.04
C GLU A 4 -13.17 -0.74 10.04
N LEU A 5 -13.24 -1.69 10.96
CA LEU A 5 -14.32 -2.63 11.10
C LEU A 5 -14.79 -2.64 12.55
N ASP A 6 -16.09 -2.46 12.76
CA ASP A 6 -16.75 -2.74 14.03
C ASP A 6 -17.39 -4.14 13.95
N THR A 7 -17.16 -4.98 14.95
CA THR A 7 -17.54 -6.39 14.92
C THR A 7 -18.41 -6.75 16.11
N GLY A 8 -19.37 -7.63 15.87
CA GLY A 8 -20.30 -8.08 16.90
C GLY A 8 -20.55 -9.57 16.76
N LEU A 9 -20.42 -10.31 17.86
CA LEU A 9 -20.65 -11.75 17.87
C LEU A 9 -21.58 -12.09 19.03
N SER A 10 -22.65 -12.82 18.72
CA SER A 10 -23.55 -13.40 19.70
C SER A 10 -23.78 -14.86 19.34
N SER A 11 -23.59 -15.77 20.28
CA SER A 11 -23.80 -17.21 20.09
C SER A 11 -24.48 -17.78 21.33
N LEU A 12 -25.73 -18.21 21.17
CA LEU A 12 -26.58 -18.68 22.25
C LEU A 12 -26.89 -20.16 22.07
N GLN A 13 -26.70 -20.93 23.14
CA GLN A 13 -26.95 -22.37 23.18
C GLN A 13 -28.41 -22.77 22.88
N GLY A 14 -29.37 -21.92 23.21
CA GLY A 14 -30.79 -22.23 23.02
C GLY A 14 -31.25 -23.45 23.83
N LYS A 15 -32.04 -24.34 23.22
CA LYS A 15 -32.63 -25.53 23.87
C LYS A 15 -31.75 -26.78 23.79
N ARG A 16 -30.61 -26.72 23.08
CA ARG A 16 -29.68 -27.83 22.92
C ARG A 16 -28.86 -28.05 24.20
N PRO A 17 -28.39 -29.28 24.48
CA PRO A 17 -27.55 -29.57 25.64
C PRO A 17 -26.13 -29.00 25.53
N ARG A 18 -25.71 -28.58 24.32
CA ARG A 18 -24.42 -27.95 24.04
C ARG A 18 -24.59 -26.91 22.93
N ASN A 19 -23.69 -25.92 22.91
CA ASN A 19 -23.52 -25.04 21.76
C ASN A 19 -22.44 -25.62 20.83
N GLU A 20 -22.84 -26.02 19.64
CA GLU A 20 -21.98 -26.59 18.59
C GLU A 20 -21.66 -25.59 17.48
N ASP A 21 -22.30 -24.42 17.51
CA ASP A 21 -21.90 -23.28 16.68
C ASP A 21 -20.56 -22.70 17.14
N PHE A 22 -19.77 -22.26 16.17
CA PHE A 22 -18.56 -21.49 16.43
C PHE A 22 -18.35 -20.42 15.37
N ALA A 23 -17.98 -19.20 15.80
CA ALA A 23 -17.72 -18.11 14.89
C ALA A 23 -16.61 -17.21 15.42
N GLY A 24 -15.94 -16.48 14.53
CA GLY A 24 -14.89 -15.56 14.90
C GLY A 24 -14.47 -14.65 13.77
N VAL A 25 -13.70 -13.63 14.15
CA VAL A 25 -13.14 -12.63 13.25
C VAL A 25 -11.69 -12.35 13.63
N GLN A 26 -10.83 -12.20 12.64
CA GLN A 26 -9.41 -11.95 12.83
C GLN A 26 -8.99 -10.71 12.02
N ALA A 27 -8.42 -9.74 12.74
CA ALA A 27 -7.78 -8.57 12.16
C ALA A 27 -6.37 -8.91 11.67
N PRO A 28 -5.88 -8.27 10.60
CA PRO A 28 -4.48 -8.41 10.18
C PRO A 28 -3.55 -7.78 11.21
N ALA A 29 -2.36 -8.36 11.39
CA ALA A 29 -1.30 -7.69 12.14
C ALA A 29 -0.85 -6.40 11.42
N ALA A 30 -0.20 -5.48 12.13
CA ALA A 30 0.21 -4.20 11.54
C ALA A 30 1.12 -4.33 10.30
N HIS A 31 1.92 -5.39 10.23
CA HIS A 31 2.81 -5.69 9.09
C HIS A 31 2.10 -6.45 7.95
N GLU A 32 0.85 -6.86 8.19
CA GLU A 32 0.01 -7.66 7.30
C GLU A 32 -1.25 -6.92 6.87
N ALA A 33 -1.32 -5.60 7.09
CA ALA A 33 -2.51 -4.79 6.83
C ALA A 33 -3.06 -4.95 5.39
N GLU A 34 -2.18 -5.18 4.40
CA GLU A 34 -2.56 -5.45 3.00
C GLU A 34 -3.35 -6.75 2.79
N ARG A 35 -3.34 -7.67 3.77
CA ARG A 35 -4.01 -8.98 3.70
C ARG A 35 -5.49 -8.93 4.09
N GLY A 36 -5.92 -7.87 4.77
CA GLY A 36 -7.31 -7.64 5.10
C GLY A 36 -7.82 -8.47 6.30
N TRP A 37 -9.12 -8.38 6.56
CA TRP A 37 -9.82 -9.09 7.64
C TRP A 37 -10.38 -10.42 7.15
N VAL A 38 -10.53 -11.39 8.05
CA VAL A 38 -11.25 -12.63 7.78
C VAL A 38 -12.23 -12.92 8.92
N ALA A 39 -13.42 -13.39 8.57
CA ALA A 39 -14.45 -13.78 9.51
C ALA A 39 -15.09 -15.08 9.04
N ALA A 40 -15.49 -15.94 9.97
CA ALA A 40 -16.15 -17.18 9.64
C ALA A 40 -17.13 -17.60 10.72
N LEU A 41 -18.15 -18.34 10.29
CA LEU A 41 -19.14 -19.00 11.13
C LEU A 41 -19.28 -20.44 10.65
N ALA A 42 -19.29 -21.37 11.59
CA ALA A 42 -19.48 -22.79 11.38
C ALA A 42 -20.52 -23.32 12.36
N ASP A 43 -21.38 -24.21 11.86
CA ASP A 43 -22.38 -24.93 12.65
C ASP A 43 -22.03 -26.43 12.62
N GLY A 44 -21.80 -27.00 13.80
CA GLY A 44 -21.40 -28.39 13.98
C GLY A 44 -22.57 -29.34 13.80
N VAL A 45 -22.42 -30.34 12.92
CA VAL A 45 -23.48 -31.32 12.64
C VAL A 45 -23.21 -32.59 13.45
N SER A 46 -24.13 -32.92 14.34
CA SER A 46 -24.09 -34.12 15.19
C SER A 46 -25.18 -35.12 14.80
N GLY A 47 -24.82 -36.37 14.47
CA GLY A 47 -25.76 -37.44 14.10
C GLY A 47 -26.56 -38.06 15.25
N GLY A 48 -26.70 -37.37 16.39
CA GLY A 48 -27.50 -37.81 17.54
C GLY A 48 -26.80 -37.57 18.88
N GLU A 49 -27.50 -37.86 19.98
CA GLU A 49 -26.99 -37.66 21.35
C GLU A 49 -25.72 -38.48 21.69
N SER A 50 -25.35 -39.44 20.84
CA SER A 50 -24.17 -40.31 20.99
C SER A 50 -22.89 -39.79 20.34
N SER A 51 -22.92 -38.75 19.49
CA SER A 51 -21.69 -38.16 18.94
C SER A 51 -21.09 -37.22 19.99
N GLY A 52 -19.96 -37.58 20.59
CA GLY A 52 -19.35 -36.94 21.76
C GLY A 52 -18.83 -35.50 21.59
N GLY A 53 -19.53 -34.62 20.88
CA GLY A 53 -19.13 -33.25 20.56
C GLY A 53 -18.19 -33.14 19.35
N GLU A 54 -18.25 -34.11 18.43
CA GLU A 54 -17.43 -34.12 17.22
C GLU A 54 -17.83 -33.01 16.24
N GLY A 55 -19.12 -32.64 16.18
CA GLY A 55 -19.60 -31.48 15.43
C GLY A 55 -18.98 -30.17 15.94
N LEU A 56 -19.01 -29.94 17.25
CA LEU A 56 -18.32 -28.79 17.87
C LEU A 56 -16.82 -28.78 17.57
N MET A 57 -16.15 -29.94 17.64
CA MET A 57 -14.73 -30.05 17.31
C MET A 57 -14.47 -29.66 15.85
N ALA A 58 -15.32 -30.10 14.91
CA ALA A 58 -15.23 -29.73 13.51
C ALA A 58 -15.39 -28.21 13.31
N ALA A 59 -16.45 -27.63 13.88
CA ALA A 59 -16.73 -26.19 13.79
C ALA A 59 -15.58 -25.34 14.35
N GLN A 60 -15.10 -25.66 15.56
CA GLN A 60 -13.96 -24.96 16.20
C GLN A 60 -12.68 -25.10 15.38
N THR A 61 -12.34 -26.32 14.96
CA THR A 61 -11.09 -26.59 14.23
C THR A 61 -11.08 -25.84 12.90
N SER A 62 -12.19 -25.86 12.16
CA SER A 62 -12.30 -25.19 10.86
C SER A 62 -12.16 -23.67 10.98
N VAL A 63 -12.93 -23.04 11.86
CA VAL A 63 -12.89 -21.58 12.03
C VAL A 63 -11.55 -21.14 12.61
N MET A 64 -11.06 -21.75 13.70
CA MET A 64 -9.81 -21.32 14.32
C MET A 64 -8.60 -21.50 13.38
N SER A 65 -8.54 -22.60 12.64
CA SER A 65 -7.44 -22.82 11.68
C SER A 65 -7.51 -21.82 10.52
N LEU A 66 -8.71 -21.50 10.01
CA LEU A 66 -8.87 -20.50 8.97
C LEU A 66 -8.40 -19.13 9.46
N LEU A 67 -8.90 -18.68 10.61
CA LEU A 67 -8.56 -17.37 11.17
C LEU A 67 -7.07 -17.23 11.45
N ARG A 68 -6.42 -18.30 11.94
CA ARG A 68 -4.98 -18.31 12.23
C ARG A 68 -4.12 -18.32 10.96
N ASP A 69 -4.50 -19.12 9.97
CA ASP A 69 -3.62 -19.43 8.85
C ASP A 69 -3.87 -18.49 7.64
N PHE A 70 -4.98 -17.74 7.62
CA PHE A 70 -5.34 -16.81 6.54
C PHE A 70 -4.27 -15.75 6.26
N HIS A 71 -3.67 -15.17 7.30
CA HIS A 71 -2.62 -14.16 7.12
C HIS A 71 -1.26 -14.76 6.76
N ALA A 72 -1.06 -16.07 6.92
CA ALA A 72 0.20 -16.74 6.62
C ALA A 72 0.37 -17.18 5.16
N VAL A 73 -0.70 -17.13 4.34
CA VAL A 73 -0.65 -17.54 2.92
C VAL A 73 0.30 -16.68 2.09
N PRO A 74 0.74 -17.09 0.89
CA PRO A 74 1.52 -16.22 0.00
C PRO A 74 0.76 -14.92 -0.36
N ALA A 75 1.47 -13.78 -0.43
CA ALA A 75 0.86 -12.46 -0.60
C ALA A 75 0.29 -12.19 -2.02
N ASP A 76 0.72 -12.99 -2.98
CA ASP A 76 0.31 -12.98 -4.39
C ASP A 76 -0.97 -13.76 -4.66
N TRP A 77 -1.46 -14.55 -3.70
CA TRP A 77 -2.70 -15.30 -3.88
C TRP A 77 -3.91 -14.36 -3.87
N ASP A 78 -4.85 -14.66 -4.78
CA ASP A 78 -6.21 -14.11 -4.70
C ASP A 78 -6.88 -14.59 -3.42
N THR A 79 -7.72 -13.74 -2.83
CA THR A 79 -8.40 -14.04 -1.58
C THR A 79 -9.26 -15.30 -1.68
N SER A 80 -9.93 -15.53 -2.82
CA SER A 80 -10.77 -16.72 -3.04
C SER A 80 -9.93 -17.99 -3.11
N VAL A 81 -8.78 -17.92 -3.78
CA VAL A 81 -7.81 -19.04 -3.87
C VAL A 81 -7.21 -19.37 -2.50
N ALA A 82 -6.96 -18.35 -1.67
CA ALA A 82 -6.50 -18.56 -0.31
C ALA A 82 -7.55 -19.30 0.53
N LEU A 83 -8.81 -18.88 0.47
CA LEU A 83 -9.92 -19.57 1.15
C LEU A 83 -10.04 -21.02 0.68
N ASP A 84 -10.04 -21.28 -0.63
CA ASP A 84 -10.11 -22.62 -1.20
C ASP A 84 -9.05 -23.57 -0.66
N ARG A 85 -7.79 -23.12 -0.69
CA ARG A 85 -6.67 -23.96 -0.28
C ARG A 85 -6.69 -24.22 1.21
N LEU A 86 -6.99 -23.22 2.04
CA LEU A 86 -7.06 -23.40 3.49
C LEU A 86 -8.19 -24.35 3.88
N LEU A 87 -9.38 -24.15 3.32
CA LEU A 87 -10.56 -24.97 3.61
C LEU A 87 -10.44 -26.38 3.03
N GLY A 88 -9.81 -26.54 1.87
CA GLY A 88 -9.50 -27.84 1.30
C GLY A 88 -8.60 -28.69 2.21
N HIS A 89 -7.56 -28.09 2.81
CA HIS A 89 -6.70 -28.79 3.77
C HIS A 89 -7.47 -29.18 5.04
N GLN A 90 -8.35 -28.32 5.54
CA GLN A 90 -9.20 -28.62 6.71
C GLN A 90 -10.18 -29.75 6.42
N ASN A 91 -10.83 -29.72 5.24
CA ASN A 91 -11.73 -30.79 4.81
C ASN A 91 -11.01 -32.13 4.71
N ALA A 92 -9.82 -32.17 4.11
CA ALA A 92 -9.03 -33.39 4.00
C ALA A 92 -8.68 -33.98 5.38
N TRP A 93 -8.37 -33.11 6.36
CA TRP A 93 -8.12 -33.55 7.73
C TRP A 93 -9.39 -34.10 8.41
N LEU A 94 -10.53 -33.41 8.30
CA LEU A 94 -11.81 -33.87 8.85
C LEU A 94 -12.29 -35.17 8.20
N ALA A 95 -12.21 -35.29 6.88
CA ALA A 95 -12.56 -36.52 6.16
C ALA A 95 -11.64 -37.69 6.56
N ALA A 96 -10.34 -37.44 6.76
CA ALA A 96 -9.42 -38.44 7.30
C ALA A 96 -9.70 -38.80 8.77
N HIS A 97 -10.18 -37.85 9.58
CA HIS A 97 -10.62 -38.08 10.95
C HIS A 97 -11.87 -38.98 10.98
N ASN A 98 -12.86 -38.68 10.15
CA ASN A 98 -14.14 -39.41 10.07
C ASN A 98 -13.97 -40.86 9.57
N ARG A 99 -12.93 -41.14 8.79
CA ARG A 99 -12.57 -42.51 8.38
C ARG A 99 -12.04 -43.40 9.51
N ARG A 100 -11.57 -42.84 10.62
CA ARG A 100 -11.00 -43.63 11.72
C ARG A 100 -12.12 -44.10 12.64
N PRO A 101 -12.09 -45.36 13.13
CA PRO A 101 -13.06 -45.81 14.11
C PRO A 101 -13.07 -44.91 15.35
N GLY A 102 -14.27 -44.60 15.87
CA GLY A 102 -14.43 -44.01 17.19
C GLY A 102 -13.87 -44.92 18.28
N THR A 103 -13.59 -44.37 19.46
CA THR A 103 -13.17 -45.16 20.64
C THR A 103 -14.16 -46.25 21.01
N ASP A 104 -15.42 -46.04 20.63
CA ASP A 104 -16.56 -46.88 20.98
C ASP A 104 -16.99 -47.79 19.81
N GLY A 105 -16.18 -47.85 18.75
CA GLY A 105 -16.44 -48.63 17.54
C GLY A 105 -17.47 -48.02 16.57
N GLN A 106 -18.10 -46.90 16.94
CA GLN A 106 -19.01 -46.14 16.09
C GLN A 106 -18.24 -45.28 15.06
N PRO A 107 -18.83 -45.00 13.87
CA PRO A 107 -18.28 -44.04 12.93
C PRO A 107 -18.24 -42.64 13.56
N ARG A 108 -17.18 -41.90 13.25
CA ARG A 108 -17.04 -40.50 13.67
C ARG A 108 -17.74 -39.60 12.67
N GLU A 109 -18.38 -38.57 13.18
CA GLU A 109 -19.16 -37.60 12.40
C GLU A 109 -18.74 -36.17 12.77
N ALA A 110 -17.44 -35.88 12.64
CA ALA A 110 -16.92 -34.52 12.73
C ALA A 110 -17.25 -33.77 11.43
N LEU A 111 -18.51 -33.32 11.34
CA LEU A 111 -19.07 -32.60 10.20
C LEU A 111 -19.45 -31.18 10.62
N THR A 112 -19.28 -30.22 9.70
CA THR A 112 -19.68 -28.84 9.99
C THR A 112 -20.01 -28.08 8.71
N THR A 113 -20.96 -27.14 8.82
CA THR A 113 -21.15 -26.10 7.82
C THR A 113 -20.06 -25.03 7.99
N LEU A 114 -19.81 -24.25 6.94
CA LEU A 114 -18.91 -23.11 7.04
C LEU A 114 -19.34 -22.02 6.07
N THR A 115 -19.43 -20.82 6.59
CA THR A 115 -19.46 -19.60 5.77
C THR A 115 -18.32 -18.69 6.21
N ALA A 116 -17.43 -18.38 5.29
CA ALA A 116 -16.27 -17.53 5.52
C ALA A 116 -16.33 -16.30 4.60
N VAL A 117 -15.99 -15.14 5.13
CA VAL A 117 -15.84 -13.90 4.38
C VAL A 117 -14.49 -13.26 4.68
N ALA A 118 -13.77 -12.89 3.64
CA ALA A 118 -12.51 -12.17 3.71
C ALA A 118 -12.67 -10.79 3.07
N LEU A 119 -12.26 -9.75 3.80
CA LEU A 119 -12.41 -8.35 3.42
C LEU A 119 -11.05 -7.76 3.15
N ARG A 120 -10.77 -7.35 1.92
CA ARG A 120 -9.45 -6.85 1.50
C ARG A 120 -9.62 -5.65 0.58
N GLY A 121 -8.96 -4.53 0.91
CA GLY A 121 -9.06 -3.30 0.13
C GLY A 121 -10.50 -2.77 0.14
N ARG A 122 -11.13 -2.73 -1.04
CA ARG A 122 -12.55 -2.35 -1.21
C ARG A 122 -13.42 -3.53 -1.66
N ARG A 123 -13.01 -4.77 -1.37
CA ARG A 123 -13.69 -5.97 -1.85
C ARG A 123 -13.89 -6.99 -0.73
N TYR A 124 -14.93 -7.81 -0.89
CA TYR A 124 -15.11 -9.04 -0.12
C TYR A 124 -15.00 -10.25 -1.04
N ALA A 125 -14.47 -11.34 -0.50
CA ALA A 125 -14.55 -12.68 -1.07
C ALA A 125 -15.19 -13.61 -0.04
N LEU A 126 -16.17 -14.39 -0.47
CA LEU A 126 -16.94 -15.30 0.34
C LEU A 126 -16.74 -16.72 -0.15
N ALA A 127 -16.59 -17.66 0.78
CA ALA A 127 -16.57 -19.09 0.53
C ALA A 127 -17.59 -19.77 1.45
N HIS A 128 -18.43 -20.63 0.91
CA HIS A 128 -19.56 -21.21 1.63
C HIS A 128 -19.78 -22.70 1.33
N VAL A 129 -20.13 -23.46 2.37
CA VAL A 129 -20.62 -24.83 2.30
C VAL A 129 -21.58 -25.12 3.46
N GLY A 130 -22.75 -25.69 3.18
CA GLY A 130 -23.72 -26.12 4.18
C GLY A 130 -24.96 -25.24 4.13
N ASP A 131 -25.56 -24.93 5.28
CA ASP A 131 -26.73 -24.04 5.38
C ASP A 131 -26.53 -22.83 6.31
N SER A 132 -25.32 -22.60 6.82
CA SER A 132 -24.94 -21.29 7.36
C SER A 132 -25.10 -20.21 6.28
N ARG A 133 -25.61 -19.02 6.62
CA ARG A 133 -25.91 -17.97 5.63
C ARG A 133 -25.10 -16.70 5.82
N ALA A 134 -24.81 -16.00 4.71
CA ALA A 134 -24.27 -14.65 4.72
C ALA A 134 -25.22 -13.64 4.08
N TRP A 135 -25.30 -12.45 4.66
CA TRP A 135 -26.16 -11.35 4.23
C TRP A 135 -25.36 -10.06 4.09
N LEU A 136 -25.77 -9.20 3.16
CA LEU A 136 -25.26 -7.85 2.98
C LEU A 136 -26.41 -6.84 3.10
N LEU A 137 -26.33 -5.95 4.09
CA LEU A 137 -27.18 -4.77 4.18
C LEU A 137 -26.45 -3.59 3.53
N ARG A 138 -27.03 -3.05 2.44
CA ARG A 138 -26.55 -1.87 1.72
C ARG A 138 -27.72 -0.98 1.34
N ASP A 139 -27.63 0.32 1.58
CA ASP A 139 -28.65 1.31 1.18
C ASP A 139 -30.08 0.91 1.61
N GLY A 140 -30.21 0.24 2.76
CA GLY A 140 -31.48 -0.26 3.27
C GLY A 140 -32.00 -1.54 2.59
N GLN A 141 -31.24 -2.20 1.74
CA GLN A 141 -31.58 -3.49 1.16
C GLN A 141 -30.75 -4.60 1.80
N CYS A 142 -31.41 -5.66 2.26
CA CYS A 142 -30.75 -6.84 2.84
C CYS A 142 -30.73 -7.96 1.80
N LEU A 143 -29.55 -8.24 1.26
CA LEU A 143 -29.31 -9.22 0.20
C LEU A 143 -28.72 -10.50 0.81
N LEU A 144 -29.24 -11.66 0.41
CA LEU A 144 -28.65 -12.96 0.75
C LEU A 144 -27.52 -13.26 -0.25
N LEU A 145 -26.33 -13.63 0.26
CA LEU A 145 -25.12 -13.87 -0.54
C LEU A 145 -24.81 -15.36 -0.76
N THR A 146 -25.47 -16.25 -0.02
CA THR A 146 -25.26 -17.71 -0.03
C THR A 146 -26.50 -18.46 -0.50
N GLN A 147 -26.30 -19.71 -0.91
CA GLN A 147 -27.38 -20.64 -1.24
C GLN A 147 -27.19 -21.92 -0.41
N ASP A 148 -28.25 -22.34 0.28
CA ASP A 148 -28.16 -23.49 1.19
C ASP A 148 -28.00 -24.82 0.44
N HIS A 149 -27.12 -25.67 0.95
CA HIS A 149 -26.89 -27.02 0.47
C HIS A 149 -27.69 -28.07 1.24
N ARG A 150 -29.03 -28.01 1.18
CA ARG A 150 -29.94 -28.91 1.91
C ARG A 150 -30.97 -29.60 0.98
N MET A 151 -31.33 -30.86 1.26
CA MET A 151 -32.43 -31.60 0.63
C MET A 151 -33.51 -31.96 1.65
N GLU A 152 -34.79 -31.85 1.26
CA GLU A 152 -35.93 -32.37 2.03
C GLU A 152 -36.02 -33.89 1.88
N ARG A 153 -35.26 -34.67 2.66
CA ARG A 153 -35.48 -36.12 2.83
C ARG A 153 -35.46 -36.48 4.32
N ARG A 154 -36.37 -37.37 4.73
CA ARG A 154 -36.72 -37.64 6.14
C ARG A 154 -35.66 -38.36 6.99
N ASP A 155 -34.57 -38.88 6.40
CA ASP A 155 -33.79 -39.95 7.06
C ASP A 155 -32.30 -39.65 7.32
N PHE A 156 -31.77 -38.47 6.94
CA PHE A 156 -30.41 -38.01 7.32
C PHE A 156 -30.41 -36.49 7.55
N ALA A 157 -29.35 -35.93 8.14
CA ALA A 157 -29.18 -34.52 8.60
C ALA A 157 -29.45 -33.40 7.56
N GLY A 158 -29.99 -33.72 6.39
CA GLY A 158 -30.53 -32.79 5.41
C GLY A 158 -29.47 -32.14 4.52
N LEU A 159 -28.21 -32.09 4.93
CA LEU A 159 -27.13 -31.43 4.17
C LEU A 159 -26.65 -32.28 3.00
N THR A 160 -26.52 -31.66 1.83
CA THR A 160 -25.92 -32.25 0.62
C THR A 160 -24.44 -31.94 0.49
N ARG A 161 -23.92 -30.96 1.23
CA ARG A 161 -22.51 -30.58 1.30
C ARG A 161 -22.16 -30.07 2.69
N ALA A 162 -21.04 -30.52 3.24
CA ALA A 162 -20.48 -30.04 4.50
C ALA A 162 -18.96 -30.31 4.52
N LEU A 163 -18.23 -29.62 5.40
CA LEU A 163 -16.84 -29.97 5.67
C LEU A 163 -16.77 -31.32 6.39
N GLY A 164 -15.83 -32.16 5.95
CA GLY A 164 -15.62 -33.51 6.49
C GLY A 164 -16.55 -34.59 5.92
N LEU A 165 -17.48 -34.22 5.04
CA LEU A 165 -18.47 -35.14 4.46
C LEU A 165 -17.87 -36.01 3.34
N ASP A 166 -17.19 -35.35 2.39
CA ASP A 166 -16.58 -35.97 1.22
C ASP A 166 -15.08 -35.64 1.14
N ASP A 167 -14.30 -36.47 0.44
CA ASP A 167 -12.88 -36.21 0.19
C ASP A 167 -12.65 -34.93 -0.63
N ALA A 168 -13.55 -34.67 -1.59
CA ALA A 168 -13.48 -33.50 -2.45
C ALA A 168 -14.42 -32.41 -1.92
N LEU A 169 -13.84 -31.30 -1.44
CA LEU A 169 -14.61 -30.13 -1.04
C LEU A 169 -15.05 -29.34 -2.28
N ARG A 170 -16.35 -28.99 -2.33
CA ARG A 170 -16.91 -28.05 -3.30
C ARG A 170 -17.47 -26.84 -2.57
N LEU A 171 -16.77 -25.72 -2.69
CA LEU A 171 -17.17 -24.44 -2.13
C LEU A 171 -17.94 -23.62 -3.15
N ASP A 172 -18.97 -22.95 -2.66
CA ASP A 172 -19.63 -21.89 -3.41
C ASP A 172 -18.91 -20.57 -3.12
N HIS A 173 -18.63 -19.81 -4.18
CA HIS A 173 -17.93 -18.53 -4.07
C HIS A 173 -18.82 -17.37 -4.48
N SER A 174 -18.68 -16.28 -3.74
CA SER A 174 -19.26 -14.99 -4.09
C SER A 174 -18.25 -13.89 -3.80
N ALA A 175 -18.14 -12.90 -4.67
CA ALA A 175 -17.23 -11.77 -4.47
C ALA A 175 -17.90 -10.49 -4.94
N GLY A 176 -17.59 -9.38 -4.27
CA GLY A 176 -18.18 -8.10 -4.57
C GLY A 176 -17.40 -6.93 -3.99
N GLU A 177 -17.87 -5.72 -4.29
CA GLU A 177 -17.31 -4.49 -3.75
C GLU A 177 -17.89 -4.19 -2.38
N LEU A 178 -17.11 -3.52 -1.54
CA LEU A 178 -17.49 -2.98 -0.24
C LEU A 178 -17.64 -1.47 -0.33
N LYS A 179 -18.59 -0.93 0.44
CA LYS A 179 -18.80 0.50 0.65
C LYS A 179 -18.78 0.80 2.14
N VAL A 180 -18.34 2.01 2.47
CA VAL A 180 -18.50 2.52 3.84
C VAL A 180 -19.98 2.54 4.20
N GLY A 181 -20.32 2.03 5.37
CA GLY A 181 -21.70 1.86 5.83
C GLY A 181 -22.35 0.52 5.47
N ASP A 182 -21.70 -0.32 4.66
CA ASP A 182 -22.15 -1.70 4.47
C ASP A 182 -22.11 -2.46 5.80
N ARG A 183 -23.07 -3.37 5.97
CA ARG A 183 -23.11 -4.30 7.11
C ARG A 183 -23.23 -5.74 6.60
N LEU A 184 -22.23 -6.55 6.89
CA LEU A 184 -22.24 -7.98 6.61
C LEU A 184 -22.72 -8.75 7.84
N LEU A 185 -23.48 -9.81 7.62
CA LEU A 185 -23.98 -10.68 8.68
C LEU A 185 -23.75 -12.15 8.29
N LEU A 186 -23.17 -12.95 9.18
CA LEU A 186 -23.18 -14.41 9.09
C LEU A 186 -24.14 -14.98 10.15
N THR A 187 -24.93 -16.01 9.80
CA THR A 187 -25.91 -16.63 10.71
C THR A 187 -25.92 -18.15 10.63
N SER A 188 -26.05 -18.84 11.76
CA SER A 188 -26.45 -20.26 11.82
C SER A 188 -27.97 -20.43 11.62
N ASP A 189 -28.41 -21.67 11.38
CA ASP A 189 -29.81 -22.00 11.08
C ASP A 189 -30.75 -21.72 12.26
N GLY A 190 -30.25 -21.77 13.50
CA GLY A 190 -31.03 -21.39 14.67
C GLY A 190 -31.48 -19.93 14.67
N VAL A 191 -30.83 -19.05 13.90
CA VAL A 191 -31.30 -17.67 13.65
C VAL A 191 -32.23 -17.62 12.44
N HIS A 192 -31.74 -18.02 11.27
CA HIS A 192 -32.46 -17.78 10.01
C HIS A 192 -33.53 -18.83 9.66
N GLY A 193 -33.59 -19.92 10.42
CA GLY A 193 -34.69 -20.88 10.42
C GLY A 193 -35.90 -20.40 11.23
N SER A 194 -35.67 -19.58 12.27
CA SER A 194 -36.74 -19.04 13.13
C SER A 194 -37.18 -17.63 12.72
N LEU A 195 -36.29 -16.83 12.14
CA LEU A 195 -36.57 -15.47 11.67
C LEU A 195 -36.72 -15.41 10.16
N ARG A 196 -37.75 -14.71 9.67
CA ARG A 196 -37.91 -14.44 8.23
C ARG A 196 -36.87 -13.42 7.77
N SER A 197 -36.45 -13.48 6.50
CA SER A 197 -35.47 -12.55 5.92
C SER A 197 -35.82 -11.07 6.13
N ARG A 198 -37.11 -10.73 6.11
CA ARG A 198 -37.59 -9.36 6.41
C ARG A 198 -37.28 -8.94 7.84
N GLN A 199 -37.50 -9.83 8.82
CA GLN A 199 -37.21 -9.54 10.24
C GLN A 199 -35.71 -9.38 10.47
N ILE A 200 -34.89 -10.24 9.85
CA ILE A 200 -33.42 -10.12 9.88
C ILE A 200 -32.98 -8.76 9.31
N GLY A 201 -33.48 -8.41 8.12
CA GLY A 201 -33.17 -7.13 7.48
C GLY A 201 -33.62 -5.92 8.29
N ASP A 202 -34.78 -5.99 8.95
CA ASP A 202 -35.28 -4.91 9.81
C ASP A 202 -34.43 -4.76 11.08
N LEU A 203 -34.08 -5.86 11.76
CA LEU A 203 -33.18 -5.83 12.92
C LEU A 203 -31.79 -5.28 12.57
N LEU A 204 -31.22 -5.70 11.44
CA LEU A 204 -29.95 -5.17 10.95
C LEU A 204 -30.02 -3.68 10.62
N ARG A 205 -31.18 -3.16 10.21
CA ARG A 205 -31.35 -1.75 9.85
C ARG A 205 -31.59 -0.85 11.06
N THR A 206 -32.37 -1.31 12.02
CA THR A 206 -32.82 -0.48 13.15
C THR A 206 -31.87 -0.53 14.34
N THR A 207 -31.04 -1.56 14.45
CA THR A 207 -30.16 -1.76 15.62
C THR A 207 -28.78 -1.14 15.37
N PRO A 208 -28.38 -0.09 16.12
CA PRO A 208 -27.08 0.54 15.92
C PRO A 208 -25.95 -0.29 16.52
N GLY A 209 -24.80 -0.33 15.83
CA GLY A 209 -23.60 -1.05 16.25
C GLY A 209 -23.63 -2.56 15.96
N ALA A 210 -22.46 -3.15 15.72
CA ALA A 210 -22.36 -4.54 15.32
C ALA A 210 -22.77 -5.50 16.45
N GLN A 211 -22.26 -5.30 17.67
CA GLN A 211 -22.55 -6.19 18.81
C GLN A 211 -24.04 -6.19 19.19
N ALA A 212 -24.66 -5.02 19.31
CA ALA A 212 -26.08 -4.93 19.66
C ALA A 212 -26.97 -5.57 18.58
N ALA A 213 -26.61 -5.45 17.29
CA ALA A 213 -27.33 -6.13 16.21
C ALA A 213 -27.20 -7.65 16.31
N ALA A 214 -26.01 -8.18 16.62
CA ALA A 214 -25.79 -9.61 16.83
C ALA A 214 -26.65 -10.13 17.99
N ASP A 215 -26.66 -9.44 19.14
CA ASP A 215 -27.44 -9.82 20.32
C ASP A 215 -28.96 -9.72 20.06
N ALA A 216 -29.41 -8.71 19.32
CA ALA A 216 -30.82 -8.57 18.95
C ALA A 216 -31.30 -9.70 18.04
N LEU A 217 -30.47 -10.15 17.10
CA LEU A 217 -30.79 -11.26 16.19
C LEU A 217 -30.92 -12.59 16.94
N THR A 218 -29.96 -12.93 17.81
CA THR A 218 -30.00 -14.19 18.57
C THR A 218 -31.12 -14.18 19.61
N ALA A 219 -31.35 -13.05 20.31
CA ALA A 219 -32.46 -12.90 21.24
C ALA A 219 -33.83 -13.00 20.55
N ALA A 220 -34.00 -12.37 19.38
CA ALA A 220 -35.23 -12.46 18.60
C ALA A 220 -35.49 -13.89 18.11
N ALA A 221 -34.45 -14.62 17.70
CA ALA A 221 -34.57 -16.01 17.28
C ALA A 221 -35.03 -16.92 18.43
N LEU A 222 -34.48 -16.76 19.63
CA LEU A 222 -34.94 -17.49 20.82
C LEU A 222 -36.38 -17.13 21.20
N ALA A 223 -36.75 -15.85 21.15
CA ALA A 223 -38.11 -15.40 21.41
C ALA A 223 -39.12 -15.94 20.38
N ALA A 224 -38.69 -16.11 19.12
CA ALA A 224 -39.47 -16.75 18.06
C ALA A 224 -39.57 -18.28 18.21
N GLY A 225 -38.92 -18.87 19.21
CA GLY A 225 -39.04 -20.28 19.56
C GLY A 225 -37.96 -21.18 18.98
N SER A 226 -36.79 -20.65 18.59
CA SER A 226 -35.69 -21.46 18.05
C SER A 226 -35.38 -22.70 18.90
N HIS A 227 -35.17 -23.82 18.21
CA HIS A 227 -34.88 -25.12 18.79
C HIS A 227 -33.40 -25.52 18.67
N ASP A 228 -32.61 -24.71 17.97
CA ASP A 228 -31.18 -24.96 17.75
C ASP A 228 -30.26 -23.91 18.38
N ASN A 229 -28.95 -24.09 18.22
CA ASN A 229 -27.97 -23.06 18.55
C ASN A 229 -28.16 -21.84 17.64
N ALA A 230 -28.16 -20.64 18.23
CA ALA A 230 -28.42 -19.41 17.50
C ALA A 230 -27.19 -18.51 17.55
N THR A 231 -26.50 -18.39 16.42
CA THR A 231 -25.28 -17.60 16.27
C THR A 231 -25.41 -16.55 15.17
N ALA A 232 -25.00 -15.33 15.48
CA ALA A 232 -24.94 -14.20 14.57
C ALA A 232 -23.59 -13.47 14.71
N LEU A 233 -22.90 -13.27 13.59
CA LEU A 233 -21.67 -12.48 13.49
C LEU A 233 -21.90 -11.30 12.54
N VAL A 234 -21.82 -10.08 13.06
CA VAL A 234 -22.05 -8.83 12.33
C VAL A 234 -20.73 -8.09 12.12
N LEU A 235 -20.50 -7.58 10.92
CA LEU A 235 -19.33 -6.79 10.53
C LEU A 235 -19.81 -5.47 9.91
N ASP A 236 -19.58 -4.37 10.60
CA ASP A 236 -19.89 -3.00 10.15
C ASP A 236 -18.66 -2.39 9.48
N ILE A 237 -18.76 -2.06 8.18
CA ILE A 237 -17.70 -1.38 7.45
C ILE A 237 -17.71 0.12 7.82
N LYS A 238 -16.77 0.55 8.66
CA LYS A 238 -16.66 1.96 9.12
C LYS A 238 -15.76 2.79 8.21
N ASP A 239 -14.66 2.20 7.74
CA ASP A 239 -13.75 2.82 6.79
C ASP A 239 -13.09 1.76 5.91
N LEU A 240 -12.72 2.13 4.70
CA LEU A 240 -12.06 1.25 3.74
C LEU A 240 -10.60 1.64 3.55
N ALA A 241 -9.75 0.67 3.25
CA ALA A 241 -8.40 0.98 2.81
C ALA A 241 -8.41 1.70 1.46
N ASP A 242 -7.34 2.46 1.21
CA ASP A 242 -7.05 2.98 -0.12
C ASP A 242 -7.02 1.81 -1.13
N PRO A 243 -7.52 2.02 -2.36
CA PRO A 243 -7.65 0.94 -3.32
C PRO A 243 -6.30 0.33 -3.69
N GLY A 244 -6.25 -1.00 -3.75
CA GLY A 244 -5.08 -1.72 -4.20
C GLY A 244 -4.88 -1.60 -5.72
N LEU A 245 -3.73 -2.05 -6.23
CA LEU A 245 -3.45 -2.05 -7.67
C LEU A 245 -4.49 -2.86 -8.46
N ALA A 246 -4.98 -3.99 -7.92
CA ALA A 246 -6.00 -4.80 -8.56
C ALA A 246 -7.35 -4.06 -8.66
N ASP A 247 -7.72 -3.32 -7.61
CA ASP A 247 -8.94 -2.51 -7.58
C ASP A 247 -8.85 -1.38 -8.61
N LEU A 248 -7.73 -0.65 -8.64
CA LEU A 248 -7.48 0.42 -9.60
C LEU A 248 -7.43 -0.10 -11.04
N ALA A 249 -6.82 -1.26 -11.27
CA ALA A 249 -6.81 -1.90 -12.59
C ALA A 249 -8.20 -2.38 -13.00
N ALA A 250 -9.05 -2.80 -12.07
CA ALA A 250 -10.44 -3.15 -12.35
C ALA A 250 -11.26 -1.92 -12.73
N LEU A 251 -11.16 -0.83 -11.96
CA LEU A 251 -11.76 0.47 -12.29
C LEU A 251 -11.30 0.97 -13.66
N GLY A 252 -9.99 0.86 -13.91
CA GLY A 252 -9.38 1.16 -15.19
C GLY A 252 -9.75 0.19 -16.32
N ARG A 253 -10.58 -0.84 -16.10
CA ARG A 253 -11.19 -1.62 -17.19
C ARG A 253 -12.67 -1.30 -17.36
N THR A 254 -13.38 -1.08 -16.25
CA THR A 254 -14.84 -0.92 -16.22
C THR A 254 -15.30 0.51 -16.52
N LEU A 255 -14.59 1.52 -16.03
CA LEU A 255 -15.01 2.92 -16.17
C LEU A 255 -14.51 3.52 -17.49
N PRO A 256 -15.37 4.24 -18.25
CA PRO A 256 -14.96 4.90 -19.48
C PRO A 256 -13.96 6.03 -19.22
N SER A 257 -13.21 6.44 -20.25
CA SER A 257 -12.39 7.64 -20.18
C SER A 257 -13.25 8.90 -20.34
N PRO A 258 -12.98 10.02 -19.63
CA PRO A 258 -13.77 11.25 -19.70
C PRO A 258 -13.84 11.93 -21.08
N GLY A 259 -13.06 11.46 -22.06
CA GLY A 259 -13.00 12.06 -23.39
C GLY A 259 -12.31 13.42 -23.40
N ALA A 260 -12.62 14.26 -24.39
CA ALA A 260 -12.00 15.58 -24.55
C ALA A 260 -12.72 16.66 -23.73
N LEU A 261 -12.41 16.76 -22.44
CA LEU A 261 -12.97 17.83 -21.58
C LEU A 261 -12.31 19.18 -21.87
N GLY A 262 -13.13 20.20 -22.05
CA GLY A 262 -12.72 21.61 -22.20
C GLY A 262 -12.89 22.43 -20.92
N VAL A 263 -12.41 23.67 -20.94
CA VAL A 263 -12.61 24.63 -19.84
C VAL A 263 -14.11 24.85 -19.59
N GLY A 264 -14.51 24.83 -18.32
CA GLY A 264 -15.90 24.96 -17.87
C GLY A 264 -16.67 23.65 -17.76
N ALA A 265 -16.15 22.55 -18.34
CA ALA A 265 -16.78 21.24 -18.23
C ALA A 265 -16.71 20.70 -16.80
N THR A 266 -17.71 19.90 -16.41
CA THR A 266 -17.79 19.27 -15.09
C THR A 266 -17.65 17.76 -15.18
N LEU A 267 -16.83 17.18 -14.31
CA LEU A 267 -16.61 15.74 -14.17
C LEU A 267 -16.64 15.38 -12.69
N ASP A 268 -17.59 14.53 -12.25
CA ASP A 268 -17.67 13.99 -10.88
C ASP A 268 -17.48 15.05 -9.75
N GLY A 269 -18.06 16.24 -9.92
CA GLY A 269 -17.93 17.33 -8.93
C GLY A 269 -16.68 18.20 -9.09
N TYR A 270 -15.86 17.99 -10.12
CA TYR A 270 -14.74 18.85 -10.50
C TYR A 270 -15.10 19.70 -11.72
N GLN A 271 -14.87 21.00 -11.66
CA GLN A 271 -15.02 21.90 -12.80
C GLN A 271 -13.66 22.23 -13.41
N VAL A 272 -13.46 21.96 -14.70
CA VAL A 272 -12.20 22.23 -15.40
C VAL A 272 -11.98 23.73 -15.53
N THR A 273 -10.83 24.21 -15.07
CA THR A 273 -10.44 25.63 -15.13
C THR A 273 -9.40 25.91 -16.21
N ALA A 274 -8.53 24.95 -16.52
CA ALA A 274 -7.52 25.09 -17.58
C ALA A 274 -7.06 23.74 -18.13
N VAL A 275 -6.61 23.72 -19.39
CA VAL A 275 -5.83 22.61 -19.97
C VAL A 275 -4.35 22.92 -19.72
N VAL A 276 -3.68 22.10 -18.92
CA VAL A 276 -2.30 22.35 -18.46
C VAL A 276 -1.29 21.71 -19.40
N ALA A 277 -1.54 20.46 -19.79
CA ALA A 277 -0.73 19.74 -20.75
C ALA A 277 -1.58 18.75 -21.56
N ASP A 278 -1.20 18.53 -22.82
CA ASP A 278 -1.82 17.53 -23.69
C ASP A 278 -0.71 16.83 -24.50
N ASN A 279 -0.12 15.78 -23.91
CA ASN A 279 0.97 14.99 -24.51
C ASN A 279 0.41 13.74 -25.17
N GLY A 280 1.13 13.09 -26.10
CA GLY A 280 0.61 12.03 -26.99
C GLY A 280 -0.21 10.91 -26.33
N VAL A 281 -0.11 10.75 -25.01
CA VAL A 281 -0.77 9.72 -24.20
C VAL A 281 -1.81 10.30 -23.23
N HIS A 282 -1.45 11.34 -22.49
CA HIS A 282 -2.22 11.90 -21.37
C HIS A 282 -2.58 13.37 -21.56
N ARG A 283 -3.73 13.74 -21.00
CA ARG A 283 -4.10 15.13 -20.69
C ARG A 283 -3.97 15.39 -19.21
N LEU A 284 -3.42 16.56 -18.88
CA LEU A 284 -3.42 17.13 -17.55
C LEU A 284 -4.28 18.38 -17.56
N LEU A 285 -5.32 18.39 -16.74
CA LEU A 285 -6.24 19.51 -16.58
C LEU A 285 -6.12 20.10 -15.18
N GLN A 286 -6.20 21.41 -15.05
CA GLN A 286 -6.48 22.04 -13.78
C GLN A 286 -7.99 22.07 -13.58
N ALA A 287 -8.45 21.68 -12.40
CA ALA A 287 -9.87 21.73 -12.05
C ALA A 287 -10.08 22.29 -10.64
N ARG A 288 -11.29 22.77 -10.39
CA ARG A 288 -11.76 23.19 -9.07
C ARG A 288 -12.76 22.17 -8.55
N GLU A 289 -12.48 21.64 -7.36
CA GLU A 289 -13.43 20.81 -6.63
C GLU A 289 -14.60 21.68 -6.17
N LEU A 290 -15.82 21.37 -6.62
CA LEU A 290 -17.00 22.23 -6.38
C LEU A 290 -17.41 22.26 -4.90
N ALA A 291 -17.16 21.18 -4.16
CA ALA A 291 -17.52 21.08 -2.74
C ALA A 291 -16.63 21.95 -1.84
N SER A 292 -15.32 21.98 -2.10
CA SER A 292 -14.32 22.64 -1.25
C SER A 292 -13.79 23.95 -1.82
N GLY A 293 -13.96 24.18 -3.13
CA GLY A 293 -13.35 25.26 -3.88
C GLY A 293 -11.85 25.07 -4.17
N ARG A 294 -11.25 23.96 -3.74
CA ARG A 294 -9.82 23.65 -3.87
C ARG A 294 -9.43 23.36 -5.32
N LEU A 295 -8.23 23.77 -5.71
CA LEU A 295 -7.66 23.40 -7.01
C LEU A 295 -7.01 22.02 -6.96
N VAL A 296 -7.22 21.24 -8.03
CA VAL A 296 -6.66 19.91 -8.24
C VAL A 296 -6.14 19.77 -9.68
N ALA A 297 -5.26 18.80 -9.91
CA ALA A 297 -4.88 18.39 -11.25
C ALA A 297 -5.55 17.05 -11.60
N LEU A 298 -6.20 16.97 -12.76
CA LEU A 298 -6.82 15.76 -13.29
C LEU A 298 -5.94 15.21 -14.41
N LYS A 299 -5.39 14.01 -14.25
CA LYS A 299 -4.65 13.29 -15.29
C LYS A 299 -5.54 12.22 -15.89
N MET A 300 -5.68 12.20 -17.21
CA MET A 300 -6.51 11.25 -17.93
C MET A 300 -5.86 10.87 -19.26
N LEU A 301 -6.25 9.73 -19.83
CA LEU A 301 -5.78 9.30 -21.15
C LEU A 301 -6.42 10.13 -22.25
N ARG A 302 -5.65 10.43 -23.30
CA ARG A 302 -6.21 11.01 -24.53
C ARG A 302 -7.26 10.07 -25.11
N PRO A 303 -8.31 10.58 -25.78
CA PRO A 303 -9.34 9.74 -26.41
C PRO A 303 -8.77 8.64 -27.32
N GLY A 304 -7.73 8.93 -28.12
CA GLY A 304 -7.10 7.94 -29.01
C GLY A 304 -6.26 6.86 -28.32
N ARG A 305 -5.98 7.00 -27.02
CA ARG A 305 -5.25 6.03 -26.19
C ARG A 305 -6.11 5.50 -25.04
N ALA A 306 -7.35 5.97 -24.90
CA ALA A 306 -8.21 5.73 -23.76
C ALA A 306 -8.63 4.26 -23.62
N ASP A 307 -8.70 3.54 -24.73
CA ASP A 307 -9.09 2.13 -24.77
C ASP A 307 -7.90 1.17 -24.69
N ASP A 308 -6.67 1.69 -24.68
CA ASP A 308 -5.45 0.88 -24.57
C ASP A 308 -5.35 0.28 -23.15
N PRO A 309 -5.41 -1.06 -23.00
CA PRO A 309 -5.36 -1.71 -21.70
C PRO A 309 -4.04 -1.46 -20.95
N GLU A 310 -2.92 -1.27 -21.66
CA GLU A 310 -1.60 -1.07 -21.07
C GLU A 310 -1.48 0.34 -20.49
N GLU A 311 -1.93 1.35 -21.22
CA GLU A 311 -1.94 2.75 -20.76
C GLU A 311 -2.89 2.94 -19.56
N ARG A 312 -4.04 2.24 -19.55
CA ARG A 312 -4.96 2.22 -18.39
C ARG A 312 -4.30 1.54 -17.19
N ALA A 313 -3.57 0.45 -17.40
CA ALA A 313 -2.83 -0.23 -16.35
C ALA A 313 -1.67 0.62 -15.79
N MET A 314 -0.98 1.38 -16.64
CA MET A 314 0.06 2.34 -16.22
C MET A 314 -0.53 3.47 -15.37
N LEU A 315 -1.67 4.05 -15.77
CA LEU A 315 -2.34 5.07 -14.96
C LEU A 315 -2.83 4.50 -13.61
N ALA A 316 -3.36 3.27 -13.59
CA ALA A 316 -3.70 2.57 -12.35
C ALA A 316 -2.46 2.34 -11.47
N HIS A 317 -1.32 1.99 -12.07
CA HIS A 317 -0.06 1.81 -11.36
C HIS A 317 0.44 3.11 -10.74
N GLU A 318 0.36 4.21 -11.46
CA GLU A 318 0.74 5.55 -10.98
C GLU A 318 -0.13 5.98 -9.78
N ILE A 319 -1.46 5.80 -9.85
CA ILE A 319 -2.36 6.10 -8.74
C ILE A 319 -1.98 5.27 -7.51
N TRP A 320 -1.83 3.95 -7.69
CA TRP A 320 -1.47 3.03 -6.62
C TRP A 320 -0.16 3.42 -5.94
N LEU A 321 0.86 3.74 -6.74
CA LEU A 321 2.18 4.07 -6.24
C LEU A 321 2.17 5.40 -5.47
N GLY A 322 1.45 6.41 -5.98
CA GLY A 322 1.27 7.69 -5.31
C GLY A 322 0.58 7.55 -3.95
N LEU A 323 -0.49 6.74 -3.87
CA LEU A 323 -1.17 6.43 -2.61
C LEU A 323 -0.22 5.71 -1.64
N ARG A 324 0.51 4.71 -2.11
CA ARG A 324 1.45 3.93 -1.29
C ARG A 324 2.59 4.79 -0.73
N LEU A 325 3.13 5.72 -1.53
CA LEU A 325 4.20 6.62 -1.09
C LEU A 325 3.69 7.59 -0.03
N ALA A 326 2.45 8.10 -0.15
CA ALA A 326 1.86 8.96 0.88
C ALA A 326 1.77 8.29 2.26
N GLU A 327 1.69 6.95 2.31
CA GLU A 327 1.62 6.18 3.54
C GLU A 327 2.97 5.78 4.15
N ALA A 328 4.07 5.88 3.41
CA ALA A 328 5.34 5.29 3.84
C ALA A 328 5.88 5.94 5.14
N PRO A 329 6.27 5.15 6.17
CA PRO A 329 6.65 5.67 7.49
C PRO A 329 7.82 6.66 7.48
N ARG A 330 8.73 6.55 6.50
CA ARG A 330 9.86 7.47 6.33
C ARG A 330 9.40 8.89 5.98
N HIS A 331 8.23 9.08 5.36
CA HIS A 331 7.64 10.40 5.11
C HIS A 331 7.21 11.10 6.39
N ARG A 332 6.63 10.37 7.36
CA ARG A 332 6.17 10.97 8.63
C ARG A 332 7.32 11.38 9.55
N ARG A 333 8.49 10.74 9.45
CA ARG A 333 9.65 11.00 10.34
C ARG A 333 10.52 12.18 9.90
N ARG A 334 10.48 12.59 8.63
CA ARG A 334 11.36 13.65 8.07
C ARG A 334 10.69 15.04 7.93
N GLY A 335 9.56 15.29 8.58
CA GLY A 335 9.03 16.67 8.70
C GLY A 335 8.01 17.11 7.65
N GLY A 336 7.32 16.18 6.98
CA GLY A 336 5.98 16.46 6.42
C GLY A 336 5.86 16.67 4.91
N GLU A 337 6.95 16.77 4.15
CA GLU A 337 6.87 16.95 2.70
C GLU A 337 7.59 15.83 1.96
N SER A 338 6.82 15.04 1.20
CA SER A 338 7.32 13.87 0.47
C SER A 338 8.24 14.21 -0.69
N GLY A 339 8.24 15.48 -1.14
CA GLY A 339 8.85 15.91 -2.39
C GLY A 339 8.19 15.27 -3.62
N PHE A 340 6.96 14.76 -3.48
CA PHE A 340 6.09 14.27 -4.55
C PHE A 340 4.74 14.99 -4.47
N VAL A 341 4.01 15.04 -5.58
CA VAL A 341 2.63 15.54 -5.56
C VAL A 341 1.71 14.48 -4.95
N ARG A 342 0.85 14.88 -4.02
CA ARG A 342 -0.11 13.97 -3.39
C ARG A 342 -1.16 13.52 -4.39
N VAL A 343 -1.41 12.21 -4.42
CA VAL A 343 -2.49 11.59 -5.19
C VAL A 343 -3.67 11.32 -4.26
N HIS A 344 -4.88 11.49 -4.76
CA HIS A 344 -6.12 11.15 -4.06
C HIS A 344 -6.68 9.83 -4.58
N PRO A 345 -7.32 9.02 -3.71
CA PRO A 345 -8.05 7.85 -4.18
C PRO A 345 -9.17 8.30 -5.14
N PRO A 346 -9.56 7.44 -6.11
CA PRO A 346 -10.73 7.69 -6.94
C PRO A 346 -11.96 8.01 -6.08
N ALA A 347 -12.78 8.97 -6.53
CA ALA A 347 -14.00 9.34 -5.84
C ALA A 347 -14.99 8.18 -5.77
N ASP A 348 -15.73 8.08 -4.66
CA ASP A 348 -16.82 7.10 -4.56
C ASP A 348 -17.89 7.41 -5.62
N GLY A 349 -18.21 6.40 -6.43
CA GLY A 349 -19.14 6.55 -7.55
C GLY A 349 -18.59 7.31 -8.75
N ALA A 350 -17.25 7.41 -8.89
CA ALA A 350 -16.62 7.98 -10.08
C ALA A 350 -17.24 7.39 -11.37
N THR A 351 -17.63 8.26 -12.29
CA THR A 351 -18.29 7.85 -13.54
C THR A 351 -17.28 7.54 -14.65
N HIS A 352 -16.03 7.99 -14.49
CA HIS A 352 -14.96 7.82 -15.47
C HIS A 352 -13.63 7.49 -14.78
N PHE A 353 -12.67 6.94 -15.54
CA PHE A 353 -11.33 6.62 -15.03
C PHE A 353 -10.34 7.76 -15.27
N TYR A 354 -9.84 8.36 -14.18
CA TYR A 354 -8.83 9.42 -14.17
C TYR A 354 -8.12 9.45 -12.80
N ALA A 355 -6.98 10.12 -12.74
CA ALA A 355 -6.22 10.33 -11.52
C ALA A 355 -6.37 11.78 -11.03
N VAL A 356 -6.46 11.96 -9.71
CA VAL A 356 -6.60 13.26 -9.06
C VAL A 356 -5.38 13.55 -8.21
N PHE A 357 -4.76 14.70 -8.43
CA PHE A 357 -3.56 15.15 -7.73
C PHE A 357 -3.79 16.51 -7.06
N ASP A 358 -3.03 16.81 -6.00
CA ASP A 358 -2.95 18.17 -5.47
C ASP A 358 -2.41 19.14 -6.53
N TRP A 359 -3.07 20.29 -6.68
CA TRP A 359 -2.56 21.35 -7.54
C TRP A 359 -1.50 22.17 -6.80
N HIS A 360 -0.34 22.32 -7.42
CA HIS A 360 0.72 23.23 -6.96
C HIS A 360 0.99 24.28 -8.04
N ALA A 361 0.75 25.55 -7.71
CA ALA A 361 1.18 26.67 -8.56
C ALA A 361 2.72 26.72 -8.63
N GLY A 362 3.27 27.30 -9.68
CA GLY A 362 4.71 27.37 -9.93
C GLY A 362 5.08 26.96 -11.34
N HIS A 363 6.31 26.48 -11.51
CA HIS A 363 6.89 26.19 -12.82
C HIS A 363 7.67 24.89 -12.81
N THR A 364 7.65 24.15 -13.93
CA THR A 364 8.58 23.05 -14.13
C THR A 364 10.01 23.59 -14.31
N LEU A 365 11.02 22.77 -14.01
CA LEU A 365 12.41 23.14 -14.25
C LEU A 365 12.63 23.42 -15.74
N GLU A 366 11.97 22.72 -16.65
CA GLU A 366 12.01 23.02 -18.09
C GLU A 366 11.57 24.46 -18.40
N GLN A 367 10.45 24.90 -17.81
CA GLN A 367 9.95 26.26 -17.97
C GLN A 367 10.89 27.30 -17.33
N LEU A 368 11.57 26.95 -16.24
CA LEU A 368 12.58 27.82 -15.63
C LEU A 368 13.84 27.93 -16.51
N LEU A 369 14.32 26.82 -17.06
CA LEU A 369 15.48 26.79 -17.94
C LEU A 369 15.26 27.52 -19.26
N ALA A 370 14.01 27.60 -19.74
CA ALA A 370 13.65 28.45 -20.87
C ALA A 370 13.83 29.96 -20.59
N ARG A 371 13.85 30.37 -19.31
CA ARG A 371 14.05 31.76 -18.88
C ARG A 371 15.51 32.07 -18.52
N GLY A 372 16.27 31.07 -18.08
CA GLY A 372 17.66 31.22 -17.72
C GLY A 372 18.23 30.00 -16.98
N LEU A 373 19.55 29.94 -16.91
CA LEU A 373 20.26 28.89 -16.18
C LEU A 373 20.13 29.08 -14.66
N LEU A 374 20.23 28.00 -13.91
CA LEU A 374 20.28 28.06 -12.45
C LEU A 374 21.67 28.49 -11.98
N ASP A 375 21.72 29.25 -10.88
CA ASP A 375 22.96 29.46 -10.15
C ASP A 375 23.37 28.21 -9.35
N SER A 376 24.58 28.24 -8.78
CA SER A 376 25.12 27.08 -8.05
C SER A 376 24.33 26.74 -6.79
N SER A 377 23.77 27.74 -6.11
CA SER A 377 22.96 27.54 -4.90
C SER A 377 21.61 26.91 -5.25
N GLN A 378 20.95 27.42 -6.30
CA GLN A 378 19.69 26.89 -6.82
C GLN A 378 19.85 25.45 -7.32
N ALA A 379 20.92 25.15 -8.06
CA ALA A 379 21.21 23.79 -8.52
C ALA A 379 21.49 22.82 -7.36
N ALA A 380 22.24 23.26 -6.33
CA ALA A 380 22.47 22.45 -5.14
C ALA A 380 21.18 22.20 -4.32
N ALA A 381 20.32 23.20 -4.20
CA ALA A 381 19.03 23.08 -3.53
C ALA A 381 18.08 22.13 -4.27
N LEU A 382 17.98 22.28 -5.61
CA LEU A 382 17.27 21.36 -6.49
C LEU A 382 17.77 19.92 -6.30
N GLY A 383 19.08 19.72 -6.45
CA GLY A 383 19.69 18.40 -6.33
C GLY A 383 19.41 17.76 -4.97
N SER A 384 19.50 18.53 -3.88
CA SER A 384 19.25 18.02 -2.53
C SER A 384 17.79 17.61 -2.35
N ALA A 385 16.85 18.43 -2.84
CA ALA A 385 15.44 18.12 -2.73
C ALA A 385 15.05 16.88 -3.53
N VAL A 386 15.52 16.75 -4.77
CA VAL A 386 15.23 15.59 -5.62
C VAL A 386 15.93 14.33 -5.09
N ALA A 387 17.18 14.42 -4.61
CA ALA A 387 17.87 13.29 -4.00
C ALA A 387 17.13 12.79 -2.73
N ARG A 388 16.52 13.68 -1.94
CA ARG A 388 15.63 13.28 -0.84
C ARG A 388 14.42 12.49 -1.31
N SER A 389 13.72 12.97 -2.35
CA SER A 389 12.58 12.27 -2.95
C SER A 389 12.99 10.89 -3.48
N LEU A 390 14.12 10.80 -4.18
CA LEU A 390 14.65 9.54 -4.72
C LEU A 390 15.03 8.55 -3.61
N SER A 391 15.66 9.01 -2.52
CA SER A 391 15.95 8.16 -1.35
C SER A 391 14.68 7.51 -0.78
N LEU A 392 13.58 8.27 -0.71
CA LEU A 392 12.28 7.75 -0.25
C LEU A 392 11.71 6.72 -1.23
N LEU A 393 11.80 6.98 -2.53
CA LEU A 393 11.32 6.09 -3.59
C LEU A 393 12.11 4.78 -3.64
N HIS A 394 13.44 4.86 -3.62
CA HIS A 394 14.34 3.71 -3.64
C HIS A 394 14.18 2.84 -2.39
N ALA A 395 13.95 3.47 -1.24
CA ALA A 395 13.64 2.75 0.00
C ALA A 395 12.32 1.95 -0.05
N ALA A 396 11.39 2.36 -0.92
CA ALA A 396 10.15 1.62 -1.19
C ALA A 396 10.32 0.54 -2.29
N GLY A 397 11.55 0.34 -2.79
CA GLY A 397 11.85 -0.60 -3.88
C GLY A 397 11.32 -0.14 -5.23
N VAL A 398 11.25 1.18 -5.44
CA VAL A 398 10.72 1.79 -6.66
C VAL A 398 11.80 2.64 -7.32
N VAL A 399 11.92 2.55 -8.64
CA VAL A 399 12.84 3.37 -9.47
C VAL A 399 11.99 4.27 -10.36
N HIS A 400 12.28 5.57 -10.43
CA HIS A 400 11.46 6.54 -11.15
C HIS A 400 11.56 6.42 -12.67
N ARG A 401 12.79 6.28 -13.20
CA ARG A 401 13.14 6.11 -14.61
C ARG A 401 12.93 7.29 -15.58
N ASP A 402 12.41 8.44 -15.13
CA ASP A 402 12.18 9.59 -16.02
C ASP A 402 12.43 10.93 -15.30
N ILE A 403 13.54 11.01 -14.54
CA ILE A 403 14.00 12.27 -13.94
C ILE A 403 14.55 13.18 -15.04
N LYS A 404 13.85 14.29 -15.28
CA LYS A 404 14.19 15.31 -16.29
C LYS A 404 13.55 16.65 -15.92
N PRO A 405 13.96 17.77 -16.53
CA PRO A 405 13.40 19.09 -16.23
C PRO A 405 11.88 19.22 -16.31
N ALA A 406 11.22 18.53 -17.25
CA ALA A 406 9.77 18.56 -17.38
C ALA A 406 9.03 17.89 -16.20
N ASN A 407 9.69 16.98 -15.48
CA ASN A 407 9.11 16.22 -14.36
C ASN A 407 9.57 16.73 -12.99
N LEU A 408 10.23 17.88 -12.93
CA LEU A 408 10.63 18.53 -11.67
C LEU A 408 9.91 19.86 -11.55
N HIS A 409 9.06 20.01 -10.55
CA HIS A 409 8.23 21.20 -10.33
C HIS A 409 8.75 22.01 -9.16
N PHE A 410 8.96 23.31 -9.38
CA PHE A 410 9.22 24.26 -8.31
C PHE A 410 7.94 25.02 -7.99
N GLY A 411 7.39 24.76 -6.81
CA GLY A 411 6.16 25.41 -6.36
C GLY A 411 6.39 26.84 -5.91
N ASP A 412 5.34 27.66 -5.97
CA ASP A 412 5.35 29.03 -5.40
C ASP A 412 5.53 29.03 -3.87
N ASP A 413 5.36 27.87 -3.23
CA ASP A 413 5.70 27.60 -1.83
C ASP A 413 7.20 27.37 -1.59
N GLY A 414 8.03 27.46 -2.63
CA GLY A 414 9.48 27.31 -2.55
C GLY A 414 9.94 25.85 -2.48
N GLN A 415 9.06 24.88 -2.77
CA GLN A 415 9.36 23.46 -2.65
C GLN A 415 9.50 22.77 -3.99
N TRP A 416 10.51 21.93 -4.11
CA TRP A 416 10.71 21.05 -5.27
C TRP A 416 9.90 19.76 -5.12
N ARG A 417 9.22 19.38 -6.20
CA ARG A 417 8.41 18.16 -6.29
C ARG A 417 8.77 17.38 -7.54
N VAL A 418 8.89 16.07 -7.39
CA VAL A 418 9.03 15.14 -8.49
C VAL A 418 7.64 14.77 -8.98
N LEU A 419 7.43 14.89 -10.29
CA LEU A 419 6.18 14.61 -11.00
C LEU A 419 6.28 13.29 -11.77
N ASP A 420 5.10 12.76 -12.14
CA ASP A 420 4.91 11.66 -13.10
C ASP A 420 5.60 10.33 -12.74
N LEU A 421 4.83 9.43 -12.14
CA LEU A 421 5.30 8.07 -11.83
C LEU A 421 4.81 7.04 -12.87
N GLY A 422 4.35 7.47 -14.05
CA GLY A 422 3.73 6.59 -15.05
C GLY A 422 4.64 5.46 -15.54
N VAL A 423 5.96 5.69 -15.60
CA VAL A 423 6.96 4.70 -16.03
C VAL A 423 7.80 4.14 -14.89
N ALA A 424 7.40 4.39 -13.64
CA ALA A 424 8.14 3.91 -12.48
C ALA A 424 8.16 2.37 -12.43
N LEU A 425 9.33 1.81 -12.10
CA LEU A 425 9.53 0.37 -11.99
C LEU A 425 9.40 -0.07 -10.54
N SER A 426 8.55 -1.06 -10.30
CA SER A 426 8.37 -1.72 -9.01
C SER A 426 8.10 -3.22 -9.21
N ALA A 427 8.19 -4.02 -8.14
CA ALA A 427 7.91 -5.46 -8.22
C ALA A 427 6.53 -5.79 -8.84
N ARG A 428 5.53 -4.94 -8.57
CA ARG A 428 4.14 -5.08 -9.05
C ARG A 428 3.84 -4.27 -10.32
N ALA A 429 4.86 -3.69 -10.99
CA ALA A 429 4.66 -2.91 -12.19
C ALA A 429 4.09 -3.75 -13.36
N PRO A 430 3.22 -3.20 -14.21
CA PRO A 430 2.71 -3.91 -15.39
C PRO A 430 3.83 -4.19 -16.41
N ALA A 431 3.59 -5.09 -17.36
CA ALA A 431 4.60 -5.51 -18.34
C ALA A 431 5.16 -4.32 -19.15
N ALA A 432 4.31 -3.39 -19.59
CA ALA A 432 4.71 -2.17 -20.29
C ALA A 432 5.69 -1.31 -19.45
N SER A 433 5.45 -1.14 -18.15
CA SER A 433 6.38 -0.43 -17.25
C SER A 433 7.70 -1.19 -17.01
N ARG A 434 7.79 -2.47 -17.39
CA ARG A 434 9.02 -3.28 -17.35
C ARG A 434 9.79 -3.23 -18.67
N GLU A 435 9.27 -2.58 -19.70
CA GLU A 435 10.00 -2.40 -20.96
C GLU A 435 11.34 -1.71 -20.73
N LEU A 436 12.36 -2.18 -21.45
CA LEU A 436 13.67 -1.55 -21.48
C LEU A 436 13.54 -0.16 -22.12
N HIS A 437 14.36 0.79 -21.66
CA HIS A 437 14.40 2.16 -22.18
C HIS A 437 13.12 3.01 -22.05
N ALA A 438 12.10 2.58 -21.29
CA ALA A 438 11.02 3.49 -20.90
C ALA A 438 11.58 4.71 -20.15
N GLY A 439 11.23 5.91 -20.63
CA GLY A 439 11.79 7.20 -20.20
C GLY A 439 12.32 8.03 -21.37
N THR A 440 12.97 9.15 -21.07
CA THR A 440 13.53 10.05 -22.09
C THR A 440 14.98 9.66 -22.44
N PRO A 441 15.31 9.25 -23.68
CA PRO A 441 16.60 8.62 -24.03
C PRO A 441 17.86 9.37 -23.58
N SER A 442 17.84 10.71 -23.64
CA SER A 442 19.00 11.55 -23.27
C SER A 442 19.34 11.56 -21.77
N TYR A 443 18.46 11.02 -20.91
CA TYR A 443 18.65 10.92 -19.46
C TYR A 443 18.91 9.48 -19.00
N ILE A 444 18.87 8.51 -19.92
CA ILE A 444 19.08 7.09 -19.63
C ILE A 444 20.58 6.82 -19.50
N ASN A 445 20.98 6.06 -18.47
CA ASN A 445 22.37 5.70 -18.22
C ASN A 445 22.95 4.76 -19.31
N PRO A 446 24.26 4.85 -19.61
CA PRO A 446 24.87 4.16 -20.75
C PRO A 446 24.74 2.63 -20.74
N GLU A 447 24.77 2.00 -19.56
CA GLU A 447 24.70 0.55 -19.40
C GLU A 447 23.36 -0.06 -19.77
N GLN A 448 22.28 0.73 -19.76
CA GLN A 448 20.98 0.24 -20.23
C GLN A 448 20.98 0.01 -21.73
N TRP A 449 21.85 0.69 -22.48
CA TRP A 449 21.96 0.58 -23.93
C TRP A 449 22.94 -0.50 -24.39
N GLN A 450 23.61 -1.19 -23.46
CA GLN A 450 24.58 -2.26 -23.79
C GLN A 450 23.88 -3.53 -24.32
N ASP A 451 24.67 -4.45 -24.86
CA ASP A 451 24.21 -5.79 -25.26
C ASP A 451 24.99 -6.85 -24.47
N PRO A 452 24.36 -7.60 -23.55
CA PRO A 452 22.95 -7.48 -23.16
C PRO A 452 22.67 -6.22 -22.33
N PRO A 453 21.45 -5.65 -22.40
CA PRO A 453 21.10 -4.43 -21.68
C PRO A 453 20.93 -4.70 -20.19
N VAL A 454 21.41 -3.76 -19.36
CA VAL A 454 21.19 -3.80 -17.90
C VAL A 454 19.84 -3.15 -17.56
N HIS A 455 19.08 -3.77 -16.66
CA HIS A 455 17.81 -3.20 -16.18
C HIS A 455 18.04 -1.92 -15.36
N ALA A 456 17.04 -1.02 -15.37
CA ALA A 456 17.10 0.19 -14.56
C ALA A 456 17.15 -0.14 -13.07
N ASP A 457 18.00 0.58 -12.34
CA ASP A 457 18.15 0.47 -10.90
C ASP A 457 18.15 1.87 -10.24
N ALA A 458 18.42 1.93 -8.93
CA ALA A 458 18.53 3.20 -8.23
C ALA A 458 19.59 4.14 -8.86
N GLY A 459 20.68 3.58 -9.41
CA GLY A 459 21.76 4.32 -10.07
C GLY A 459 21.33 4.96 -11.40
N SER A 460 20.29 4.44 -12.06
CA SER A 460 19.66 5.08 -13.23
C SER A 460 19.07 6.44 -12.88
N ASP A 461 18.32 6.55 -11.77
CA ASP A 461 17.73 7.83 -11.34
C ASP A 461 18.81 8.85 -10.92
N LEU A 462 19.89 8.38 -10.30
CA LEU A 462 21.00 9.25 -9.89
C LEU A 462 21.76 9.80 -11.10
N PHE A 463 21.94 8.99 -12.14
CA PHE A 463 22.51 9.45 -13.40
C PHE A 463 21.61 10.50 -14.07
N ALA A 464 20.30 10.23 -14.15
CA ALA A 464 19.32 11.14 -14.72
C ALA A 464 19.24 12.50 -13.96
N LEU A 465 19.34 12.47 -12.62
CA LEU A 465 19.49 13.69 -11.82
C LEU A 465 20.81 14.41 -12.12
N GLY A 466 21.92 13.69 -12.28
CA GLY A 466 23.20 14.26 -12.71
C GLY A 466 23.10 14.97 -14.06
N VAL A 467 22.46 14.34 -15.06
CA VAL A 467 22.21 14.92 -16.38
C VAL A 467 21.36 16.19 -16.26
N THR A 468 20.32 16.15 -15.42
CA THR A 468 19.43 17.29 -15.17
C THR A 468 20.18 18.46 -14.53
N LEU A 469 21.03 18.22 -13.53
CA LEU A 469 21.86 19.26 -12.89
C LEU A 469 22.89 19.84 -13.87
N TYR A 470 23.52 18.99 -14.68
CA TYR A 470 24.44 19.42 -15.72
C TYR A 470 23.76 20.37 -16.71
N GLN A 471 22.56 20.01 -17.18
CA GLN A 471 21.78 20.84 -18.07
C GLN A 471 21.34 22.13 -17.41
N ALA A 472 20.90 22.09 -16.15
CA ALA A 472 20.45 23.27 -15.43
C ALA A 472 21.56 24.33 -15.25
N LEU A 473 22.81 23.88 -15.10
CA LEU A 473 23.97 24.74 -14.91
C LEU A 473 24.60 25.23 -16.23
N THR A 474 24.50 24.46 -17.31
CA THR A 474 25.23 24.72 -18.57
C THR A 474 24.34 25.03 -19.78
N GLY A 475 23.05 24.72 -19.69
CA GLY A 475 22.11 24.76 -20.81
C GLY A 475 22.32 23.68 -21.86
N ARG A 476 23.21 22.70 -21.61
CA ARG A 476 23.58 21.65 -22.56
C ARG A 476 23.42 20.27 -21.93
N LEU A 477 23.17 19.26 -22.75
CA LEU A 477 23.25 17.85 -22.30
C LEU A 477 24.71 17.38 -22.26
N PRO A 478 25.12 16.56 -21.28
CA PRO A 478 26.51 16.11 -21.14
C PRO A 478 26.99 15.30 -22.36
N PHE A 479 26.13 14.45 -22.90
CA PHE A 479 26.43 13.60 -24.07
C PHE A 479 25.73 14.06 -25.36
N GLY A 480 25.11 15.25 -25.33
CA GLY A 480 24.23 15.74 -26.39
C GLY A 480 22.89 14.99 -26.44
N GLU A 481 22.06 15.30 -27.43
CA GLU A 481 20.82 14.57 -27.68
C GLU A 481 21.13 13.15 -28.14
N ILE A 482 20.47 12.19 -27.50
CA ILE A 482 20.63 10.76 -27.76
C ILE A 482 19.37 10.25 -28.42
N GLU A 483 19.51 9.79 -29.65
CA GLU A 483 18.48 8.99 -30.30
C GLU A 483 18.57 7.53 -29.82
N PRO A 484 17.45 6.79 -29.77
CA PRO A 484 17.46 5.37 -29.43
C PRO A 484 18.55 4.62 -30.22
N TYR A 485 19.31 3.76 -29.53
CA TYR A 485 20.38 2.93 -30.11
C TYR A 485 21.64 3.67 -30.60
N GLN A 486 21.76 5.00 -30.41
CA GLN A 486 22.99 5.75 -30.73
C GLN A 486 24.05 5.74 -29.60
N LEU A 487 24.61 4.56 -29.33
CA LEU A 487 25.68 4.34 -28.34
C LEU A 487 26.97 5.15 -28.59
N ALA A 488 27.20 5.61 -29.82
CA ALA A 488 28.43 6.29 -30.21
C ALA A 488 28.70 7.57 -29.40
N ARG A 489 27.65 8.22 -28.86
CA ARG A 489 27.77 9.47 -28.10
C ARG A 489 28.40 9.29 -26.72
N TYR A 490 28.20 8.13 -26.08
CA TYR A 490 28.83 7.79 -24.81
C TYR A 490 30.34 7.47 -24.91
N LYS A 491 30.91 7.48 -26.13
CA LYS A 491 32.36 7.25 -26.32
C LYS A 491 33.21 8.44 -25.91
N ARG A 492 32.64 9.64 -25.81
CA ARG A 492 33.35 10.87 -25.43
C ARG A 492 32.97 11.27 -24.00
N GLU A 493 33.96 11.63 -23.21
CA GLU A 493 33.73 12.22 -21.89
C GLU A 493 33.08 13.61 -22.03
N PRO A 494 32.09 13.94 -21.18
CA PRO A 494 31.45 15.25 -21.21
C PRO A 494 32.45 16.34 -20.81
N ALA A 495 32.25 17.56 -21.33
CA ALA A 495 33.01 18.71 -20.86
C ALA A 495 32.69 18.98 -19.38
N SER A 496 33.66 19.45 -18.59
CA SER A 496 33.37 19.81 -17.20
C SER A 496 32.42 21.02 -17.13
N VAL A 497 31.53 21.03 -16.14
CA VAL A 497 30.55 22.11 -15.93
C VAL A 497 31.26 23.45 -15.79
N SER A 498 32.31 23.51 -14.98
CA SER A 498 33.16 24.68 -14.73
C SER A 498 33.89 25.20 -15.97
N ARG A 499 34.10 24.36 -17.01
CA ARG A 499 34.68 24.81 -18.28
C ARG A 499 33.65 25.55 -19.13
N LEU A 500 32.40 25.11 -19.09
CA LEU A 500 31.30 25.75 -19.81
C LEU A 500 30.73 26.95 -19.06
N GLN A 501 30.74 26.89 -17.73
CA GLN A 501 30.26 27.94 -16.84
C GLN A 501 31.29 28.18 -15.71
N PRO A 502 32.26 29.08 -15.91
CA PRO A 502 33.33 29.35 -14.95
C PRO A 502 32.88 29.84 -13.56
N SER A 503 31.64 30.33 -13.42
CA SER A 503 31.07 30.73 -12.13
C SER A 503 30.74 29.54 -11.21
N VAL A 504 30.69 28.31 -11.74
CA VAL A 504 30.37 27.12 -10.96
C VAL A 504 31.57 26.69 -10.10
N PRO A 505 31.41 26.56 -8.77
CA PRO A 505 32.48 26.08 -7.89
C PRO A 505 32.95 24.66 -8.25
N MET A 506 34.26 24.44 -8.20
CA MET A 506 34.88 23.13 -8.45
C MET A 506 34.28 21.97 -7.63
N PRO A 507 33.85 22.14 -6.36
CA PRO A 507 33.19 21.07 -5.63
C PRO A 507 31.85 20.63 -6.23
N LEU A 508 31.04 21.57 -6.75
CA LEU A 508 29.77 21.27 -7.41
C LEU A 508 30.01 20.63 -8.79
N ASP A 509 30.99 21.14 -9.54
CA ASP A 509 31.44 20.53 -10.79
C ASP A 509 31.79 19.04 -10.59
N ARG A 510 32.66 18.72 -9.64
CA ARG A 510 33.07 17.33 -9.37
C ARG A 510 31.89 16.44 -8.99
N LEU A 511 30.93 16.96 -8.23
CA LEU A 511 29.73 16.22 -7.85
C LEU A 511 28.88 15.88 -9.06
N VAL A 512 28.58 16.88 -9.91
CA VAL A 512 27.78 16.68 -11.12
C VAL A 512 28.50 15.74 -12.09
N MET A 513 29.80 15.95 -12.31
CA MET A 513 30.61 15.09 -13.18
C MET A 513 30.72 13.65 -12.66
N ARG A 514 30.75 13.45 -11.34
CA ARG A 514 30.65 12.10 -10.74
C ARG A 514 29.30 11.46 -11.00
N ALA A 515 28.20 12.20 -10.88
CA ALA A 515 26.85 11.69 -11.11
C ALA A 515 26.61 11.27 -12.58
N VAL A 516 27.24 11.95 -13.55
CA VAL A 516 27.13 11.61 -14.99
C VAL A 516 28.25 10.72 -15.50
N ALA A 517 29.07 10.15 -14.61
CA ALA A 517 30.18 9.30 -15.01
C ALA A 517 29.68 8.08 -15.81
N ARG A 518 30.38 7.78 -16.91
CA ARG A 518 30.02 6.69 -17.82
C ARG A 518 30.01 5.33 -17.13
N GLU A 519 31.01 5.06 -16.29
CA GLU A 519 31.08 3.82 -15.51
C GLU A 519 30.18 3.89 -14.28
N ALA A 520 29.26 2.93 -14.13
CA ALA A 520 28.33 2.88 -12.99
C ALA A 520 29.05 2.90 -11.63
N ARG A 521 30.14 2.14 -11.50
CA ARG A 521 30.96 2.08 -10.28
C ARG A 521 31.62 3.42 -9.88
N ALA A 522 31.72 4.38 -10.80
CA ALA A 522 32.27 5.69 -10.51
C ALA A 522 31.22 6.68 -9.97
N ARG A 523 29.93 6.35 -10.09
CA ARG A 523 28.81 7.17 -9.63
C ARG A 523 28.58 7.04 -8.13
N PHE A 524 27.53 7.70 -7.66
CA PHE A 524 26.99 7.52 -6.31
C PHE A 524 26.26 6.17 -6.24
N GLU A 525 26.45 5.45 -5.15
CA GLU A 525 25.82 4.15 -4.92
C GLU A 525 24.36 4.30 -4.51
N THR A 526 24.04 5.35 -3.74
CA THR A 526 22.70 5.59 -3.21
C THR A 526 22.30 7.06 -3.27
N ALA A 527 21.00 7.32 -3.30
CA ALA A 527 20.44 8.66 -3.21
C ALA A 527 20.83 9.39 -1.90
N ASP A 528 20.95 8.66 -0.78
CA ASP A 528 21.42 9.23 0.48
C ASP A 528 22.90 9.65 0.42
N GLU A 529 23.75 8.92 -0.32
CA GLU A 529 25.15 9.33 -0.55
C GLU A 529 25.24 10.64 -1.35
N LEU A 530 24.47 10.73 -2.44
CA LEU A 530 24.38 11.94 -3.26
C LEU A 530 23.84 13.12 -2.45
N LEU A 531 22.77 12.91 -1.70
CA LEU A 531 22.17 13.90 -0.82
C LEU A 531 23.19 14.44 0.19
N LEU A 532 23.91 13.55 0.89
CA LEU A 532 24.91 13.94 1.87
C LEU A 532 26.04 14.76 1.23
N ALA A 533 26.43 14.43 0.00
CA ALA A 533 27.42 15.20 -0.74
C ALA A 533 26.92 16.62 -1.07
N LEU A 534 25.66 16.76 -1.49
CA LEU A 534 25.02 18.05 -1.79
C LEU A 534 24.83 18.91 -0.52
N GLU A 535 24.37 18.31 0.59
CA GLU A 535 24.19 19.03 1.85
C GLU A 535 25.52 19.53 2.43
N ARG A 536 26.60 18.77 2.26
CA ARG A 536 27.96 19.22 2.61
C ARG A 536 28.44 20.40 1.77
N LEU A 537 28.01 20.51 0.52
CA LEU A 537 28.30 21.68 -0.31
C LEU A 537 27.56 22.90 0.23
N ALA A 538 26.25 22.77 0.47
CA ALA A 538 25.42 23.84 1.01
C ALA A 538 25.91 24.33 2.38
N ALA A 539 26.42 23.45 3.24
CA ALA A 539 26.98 23.80 4.55
C ALA A 539 28.32 24.55 4.46
N ARG A 540 29.08 24.43 3.36
CA ARG A 540 30.35 25.13 3.15
C ARG A 540 30.16 26.57 2.66
N ASP A 541 29.08 26.82 1.93
CA ASP A 541 28.74 28.14 1.39
C ASP A 541 28.03 29.04 2.43
N GLN A 542 27.61 28.49 3.57
CA GLN A 542 27.20 29.31 4.71
C GLN A 542 28.46 29.97 5.31
N PRO A 543 28.50 31.32 5.45
CA PRO A 543 29.60 31.97 6.14
C PRO A 543 29.71 31.34 7.52
N ALA A 544 30.86 30.76 7.83
CA ALA A 544 31.08 30.07 9.08
C ALA A 544 30.63 30.98 10.23
N SER A 545 29.51 30.64 10.89
CA SER A 545 29.14 31.27 12.14
C SER A 545 30.37 31.14 13.02
N THR A 546 30.91 32.28 13.43
CA THR A 546 32.13 32.43 14.22
C THR A 546 32.31 31.24 15.16
N ARG A 547 33.19 30.31 14.77
CA ARG A 547 33.67 29.27 15.68
C ARG A 547 34.17 30.01 16.92
N PRO A 548 33.74 29.68 18.14
CA PRO A 548 34.30 30.32 19.32
C PRO A 548 35.82 30.08 19.27
N ALA A 549 36.58 31.16 19.40
CA ALA A 549 38.02 31.12 19.36
C ALA A 549 38.52 30.02 20.31
N ARG A 550 39.45 29.18 19.84
CA ARG A 550 40.17 28.25 20.72
C ARG A 550 40.68 29.05 21.92
N PRO A 551 40.44 28.62 23.17
CA PRO A 551 40.93 29.36 24.32
C PRO A 551 42.46 29.50 24.22
N PRO A 552 43.02 30.66 24.60
CA PRO A 552 44.46 30.90 24.50
C PRO A 552 45.24 29.84 25.28
N ARG A 553 46.39 29.42 24.73
CA ARG A 553 47.26 28.36 25.26
C ARG A 553 47.65 28.55 26.74
N GLU A 554 47.55 29.77 27.26
CA GLU A 554 47.85 30.13 28.65
C GLU A 554 46.95 29.41 29.67
N VAL A 555 45.70 29.09 29.32
CA VAL A 555 44.79 28.36 30.24
C VAL A 555 45.23 26.90 30.38
N LEU A 556 45.78 26.29 29.32
CA LEU A 556 46.27 24.91 29.35
C LEU A 556 47.56 24.76 30.18
N THR A 557 48.41 25.77 30.21
CA THR A 557 49.65 25.76 31.02
C THR A 557 49.34 25.77 32.51
N GLY A 558 48.32 26.51 32.95
CA GLY A 558 47.88 26.54 34.34
C GLY A 558 47.42 25.17 34.87
N TRP A 559 46.61 24.45 34.08
CA TRP A 559 46.14 23.11 34.47
C TRP A 559 47.25 22.07 34.46
N GLN A 560 48.25 22.19 33.58
CA GLN A 560 49.42 21.30 33.56
C GLN A 560 50.29 21.49 34.81
N ILE A 561 50.49 22.74 35.24
CA ILE A 561 51.22 23.04 36.48
C ILE A 561 50.43 22.53 37.69
N ALA A 562 49.13 22.78 37.75
CA ALA A 562 48.27 22.29 38.84
C ALA A 562 48.29 20.76 38.95
N LEU A 563 48.27 20.05 37.81
CA LEU A 563 48.40 18.60 37.77
C LEU A 563 49.77 18.14 38.29
N ALA A 564 50.86 18.78 37.84
CA ALA A 564 52.21 18.43 38.29
C ALA A 564 52.39 18.63 39.80
N VAL A 565 51.87 19.73 40.35
CA VAL A 565 51.87 20.00 41.79
C VAL A 565 51.06 18.94 42.56
N SER A 566 49.87 18.58 42.06
CA SER A 566 49.05 17.54 42.66
C SER A 566 49.75 16.18 42.68
N VAL A 567 50.39 15.79 41.59
CA VAL A 567 51.15 14.52 41.50
C VAL A 567 52.31 14.53 42.49
N LEU A 568 53.09 15.61 42.54
CA LEU A 568 54.21 15.73 43.47
C LEU A 568 53.75 15.66 44.94
N PHE A 569 52.66 16.35 45.26
CA PHE A 569 52.07 16.33 46.61
C PHE A 569 51.62 14.92 47.01
N ASN A 570 50.95 14.20 46.10
CA ASN A 570 50.52 12.83 46.37
C ASN A 570 51.70 11.86 46.53
N LEU A 571 52.77 12.02 45.74
CA LEU A 571 53.98 11.21 45.90
C LEU A 571 54.68 11.47 47.24
N LEU A 572 54.73 12.73 47.69
CA LEU A 572 55.24 13.08 49.02
C LEU A 572 54.38 12.49 50.13
N LEU A 573 53.06 12.54 50.01
CA LEU A 573 52.11 11.95 50.96
C LEU A 573 52.30 10.43 51.06
N MET A 574 52.48 9.78 49.92
CA MET A 574 52.69 8.33 49.83
C MET A 574 54.04 7.93 50.41
N GLY A 575 55.10 8.71 50.16
CA GLY A 575 56.39 8.55 50.81
C GLY A 575 56.30 8.74 52.32
N TRP A 576 55.60 9.79 52.79
CA TRP A 576 55.40 10.04 54.21
C TRP A 576 54.65 8.89 54.90
N LEU A 577 53.59 8.36 54.28
CA LEU A 577 52.86 7.18 54.76
C LEU A 577 53.71 5.91 54.84
N MET A 578 54.70 5.74 53.95
CA MET A 578 55.61 4.59 53.99
C MET A 578 56.69 4.68 55.08
N PHE A 579 57.03 5.89 55.53
CA PHE A 579 58.08 6.11 56.54
C PHE A 579 57.53 6.46 57.94
N LEU A 580 56.22 6.39 58.14
CA LEU A 580 55.63 6.45 59.47
C LEU A 580 56.03 5.19 60.26
N PRO A 581 56.72 5.31 61.40
CA PRO A 581 56.95 4.17 62.28
C PRO A 581 55.60 3.66 62.77
N ARG A 582 55.34 2.36 62.57
CA ARG A 582 54.12 1.69 63.01
C ARG A 582 53.95 1.70 64.52
#